data_AF-A0A147HW49-F1
#
_entry.id   AF-A0A147HW49-F1
#
_cell.length_a   1.000
_cell.length_b   1.000
_cell.length_c   1.000
_cell.angle_alpha   90.00
_cell.angle_beta   90.00
_cell.angle_gamma   90.00
#
_symmetry.space_group_name_H-M   'P 1'
#
loop_
_entity.id
_entity.type
_entity.pdbx_description
1 polymer ?
#
loop_
_entity_poly.entity_id
_entity_poly.type
_entity_poly.pdbx_seq_one_letter_code
_entity_poly.pdbx_strand_id
1 'polypeptide(L)'
;MIVGARPRFKQIIIEVWKPLTILFVWDVAVTAFHMMTPIKEPPLPTALFGTAIALFMGFRTNAAYARWWEARTLWGALINASRSLARITRSLTKGEPEGSEMRHNIILRQIAFAHSMRCQLRRQSPYEEIGRIAGTDVADMAVARLNPANALLEDISGIYADALAEGRITEIQQATVERVLIDIANAQGGMERIKNTPLPNGFRFFPNLFTRVFCVLLPIALVESLGLATPIGSTLIG
;
A
#
# COMPACT_ATOMS: atom_id res chain seq x y z
N MET A 1 -9.68 11.80 3.08
CA MET A 1 -8.34 11.32 3.50
C MET A 1 -8.48 9.85 3.89
N ILE A 2 -7.73 8.92 3.26
CA ILE A 2 -7.94 7.46 3.41
C ILE A 2 -7.44 6.92 4.76
N VAL A 3 -6.69 7.72 5.52
CA VAL A 3 -6.34 7.42 6.90
C VAL A 3 -7.26 8.22 7.80
N GLY A 4 -8.00 7.56 8.69
CA GLY A 4 -8.88 8.21 9.65
C GLY A 4 -8.09 9.16 10.55
N ALA A 5 -8.66 10.32 10.86
CA ALA A 5 -8.00 11.37 11.64
C ALA A 5 -7.75 10.99 13.11
N ARG A 6 -8.29 9.85 13.58
CA ARG A 6 -8.15 9.39 14.97
C ARG A 6 -7.55 7.98 15.02
N PRO A 7 -6.54 7.74 15.88
CA PRO A 7 -6.04 6.40 16.13
C PRO A 7 -7.17 5.53 16.70
N ARG A 8 -7.41 4.39 16.07
CA ARG A 8 -8.39 3.41 16.56
C ARG A 8 -7.74 2.55 17.63
N PHE A 9 -7.75 3.01 18.88
CA PHE A 9 -7.21 2.30 20.04
C PHE A 9 -7.66 0.84 20.13
N LYS A 10 -8.95 0.57 19.84
CA LYS A 10 -9.50 -0.79 19.80
C LYS A 10 -8.73 -1.70 18.84
N GLN A 11 -8.28 -1.17 17.71
CA GLN A 11 -7.59 -1.93 16.66
C GLN A 11 -6.15 -2.25 17.08
N ILE A 12 -5.47 -1.29 17.72
CA ILE A 12 -4.13 -1.49 18.32
C ILE A 12 -4.19 -2.61 19.37
N ILE A 13 -5.17 -2.56 20.28
CA ILE A 13 -5.34 -3.59 21.31
C ILE A 13 -5.60 -4.96 20.70
N ILE A 14 -6.48 -5.06 19.69
CA ILE A 14 -6.80 -6.32 19.00
C ILE A 14 -5.57 -6.92 18.28
N GLU A 15 -4.65 -6.10 17.81
CA GLU A 15 -3.44 -6.57 17.13
C GLU A 15 -2.35 -7.04 18.10
N VAL A 16 -2.25 -6.42 19.29
CA VAL A 16 -1.13 -6.62 20.22
C VAL A 16 -1.46 -7.51 21.42
N TRP A 17 -2.74 -7.77 21.75
CA TRP A 17 -3.08 -8.50 22.98
C TRP A 17 -2.46 -9.91 23.07
N LYS A 18 -2.41 -10.68 21.98
CA LYS A 18 -1.83 -12.04 21.99
C LYS A 18 -0.34 -12.05 22.37
N PRO A 19 0.55 -11.32 21.67
CA PRO A 19 1.95 -11.27 22.07
C PRO A 19 2.13 -10.65 23.45
N LEU A 20 1.34 -9.62 23.80
CA LEU A 20 1.41 -8.97 25.11
C LEU A 20 1.07 -9.94 26.25
N THR A 21 0.02 -10.76 26.11
CA THR A 21 -0.34 -11.76 27.13
C THR A 21 0.74 -12.82 27.29
N ILE A 22 1.35 -13.28 26.18
CA ILE A 22 2.45 -14.25 26.24
C ILE A 22 3.66 -13.66 26.97
N LEU A 23 4.04 -12.42 26.65
CA LEU A 23 5.14 -11.70 27.30
C LEU A 23 4.85 -11.46 28.78
N PHE A 24 3.62 -11.09 29.14
CA PHE A 24 3.23 -10.91 30.54
C PHE A 24 3.35 -12.21 31.36
N VAL A 25 2.90 -13.34 30.81
CA VAL A 25 3.07 -14.65 31.45
C VAL A 25 4.55 -15.01 31.62
N TRP A 26 5.37 -14.70 30.61
CA TRP A 26 6.82 -14.85 30.70
C TRP A 26 7.44 -13.97 31.78
N ASP A 27 7.05 -12.70 31.88
CA ASP A 27 7.55 -11.79 32.90
C ASP A 27 7.21 -12.28 34.33
N VAL A 28 6.00 -12.81 34.53
CA VAL A 28 5.58 -13.41 35.81
C VAL A 28 6.44 -14.63 36.14
N ALA A 29 6.71 -15.50 35.16
CA ALA A 29 7.55 -16.68 35.36
C ALA A 29 8.98 -16.31 35.76
N VAL A 30 9.59 -15.31 35.09
CA VAL A 30 10.93 -14.80 35.42
C VAL A 30 10.94 -14.20 36.83
N THR A 31 9.92 -13.40 37.18
CA THR A 31 9.81 -12.77 38.50
C THR A 31 9.67 -13.81 39.61
N ALA A 32 8.83 -14.84 39.41
CA ALA A 32 8.66 -15.93 40.36
C ALA A 32 9.95 -16.73 40.54
N PHE A 33 10.68 -17.01 39.45
CA PHE A 33 11.95 -17.70 39.50
C PHE A 33 13.01 -16.93 40.30
N HIS A 34 13.11 -15.62 40.08
CA HIS A 34 14.00 -14.74 40.85
C HIS A 34 13.67 -14.74 42.34
N MET A 35 12.39 -14.73 42.71
CA MET A 35 11.99 -14.76 44.13
C MET A 35 12.27 -16.11 44.80
N MET A 36 12.23 -17.20 44.05
CA MET A 36 12.45 -18.55 44.58
C MET A 36 13.93 -18.95 44.64
N THR A 37 14.81 -18.25 43.91
CA THR A 37 16.22 -18.62 43.78
C THR A 37 17.14 -17.46 44.19
N PRO A 38 18.18 -17.69 45.01
CA PRO A 38 19.14 -16.64 45.38
C PRO A 38 20.19 -16.38 44.28
N ILE A 39 19.87 -16.68 43.02
CA ILE A 39 20.81 -16.54 41.89
C ILE A 39 20.78 -15.07 41.44
N LYS A 40 21.96 -14.44 41.40
CA LYS A 40 22.10 -13.12 40.75
C LYS A 40 22.08 -13.29 39.24
N GLU A 41 21.22 -12.54 38.57
CA GLU A 41 21.11 -12.59 37.12
C GLU A 41 22.38 -12.04 36.45
N PRO A 42 22.75 -12.59 35.28
CA PRO A 42 23.89 -12.05 34.54
C PRO A 42 23.58 -10.62 34.06
N PRO A 43 24.55 -9.69 34.09
CA PRO A 43 24.36 -8.36 33.56
C PRO A 43 24.16 -8.43 32.04
N LEU A 44 22.94 -8.16 31.59
CA LEU A 44 22.59 -8.13 30.18
C LEU A 44 22.80 -6.71 29.62
N PRO A 45 23.39 -6.56 28.41
CA PRO A 45 23.64 -5.24 27.80
C PRO A 45 22.34 -4.66 27.20
N THR A 46 21.34 -4.41 28.03
CA THR A 46 20.01 -3.91 27.61
C THR A 46 20.07 -2.59 26.86
N ALA A 47 20.97 -1.70 27.24
CA ALA A 47 21.19 -0.44 26.53
C ALA A 47 21.61 -0.69 25.08
N LEU A 48 22.54 -1.63 24.84
CA LEU A 48 23.00 -2.00 23.50
C LEU A 48 21.85 -2.57 22.65
N PHE A 49 21.05 -3.49 23.23
CA PHE A 49 19.89 -4.05 22.53
C PHE A 49 18.81 -3.00 22.26
N GLY A 50 18.54 -2.11 23.22
CA GLY A 50 17.59 -1.01 23.07
C GLY A 50 17.99 -0.05 21.96
N THR A 51 19.27 0.34 21.90
CA THR A 51 19.81 1.16 20.81
C THR A 51 19.71 0.46 19.45
N ALA A 52 20.05 -0.83 19.39
CA ALA A 52 19.94 -1.61 18.16
C ALA A 52 18.50 -1.68 17.64
N ILE A 53 17.52 -1.92 18.52
CA ILE A 53 16.10 -1.95 18.16
C ILE A 53 15.62 -0.60 17.68
N ALA A 54 15.95 0.48 18.40
CA ALA A 54 15.56 1.83 18.01
C ALA A 54 16.07 2.15 16.60
N LEU A 55 17.32 1.79 16.30
CA LEU A 55 17.94 1.96 14.99
C LEU A 55 17.23 1.13 13.90
N PHE A 56 17.05 -0.17 14.12
CA PHE A 56 16.41 -1.06 13.14
C PHE A 56 14.93 -0.73 12.90
N MET A 57 14.20 -0.35 13.96
CA MET A 57 12.83 0.12 13.86
C MET A 57 12.74 1.43 13.10
N GLY A 58 13.69 2.36 13.33
CA GLY A 58 13.81 3.59 12.56
C GLY A 58 14.00 3.33 11.07
N PHE A 59 14.93 2.46 10.69
CA PHE A 59 15.15 2.09 9.29
C PHE A 59 13.91 1.45 8.64
N ARG A 60 13.26 0.53 9.35
CA ARG A 60 12.04 -0.12 8.85
C ARG A 60 10.89 0.88 8.68
N THR A 61 10.71 1.78 9.65
CA THR A 61 9.66 2.80 9.63
C THR A 61 9.89 3.77 8.47
N ASN A 62 11.12 4.24 8.26
CA ASN A 62 11.47 5.10 7.14
C ASN A 62 11.22 4.42 5.78
N ALA A 63 11.63 3.16 5.63
CA ALA A 63 11.40 2.41 4.39
C ALA A 63 9.90 2.16 4.12
N ALA A 64 9.13 1.83 5.16
CA ALA A 64 7.69 1.65 5.04
C ALA A 64 6.98 2.96 4.70
N TYR A 65 7.38 4.08 5.32
CA TYR A 65 6.86 5.40 5.03
C TYR A 65 7.15 5.84 3.59
N ALA A 66 8.39 5.68 3.12
CA ALA A 66 8.77 6.01 1.74
C ALA A 66 7.90 5.26 0.72
N ARG A 67 7.68 3.95 0.96
CA ARG A 67 6.84 3.11 0.11
C ARG A 67 5.37 3.52 0.13
N TRP A 68 4.83 3.90 1.29
CA TRP A 68 3.48 4.43 1.42
C TRP A 68 3.32 5.77 0.68
N TRP A 69 4.30 6.66 0.83
CA TRP A 69 4.31 7.96 0.18
C TRP A 69 4.40 7.84 -1.34
N GLU A 70 5.24 6.95 -1.84
CA GLU A 70 5.36 6.63 -3.27
C GLU A 70 4.01 6.12 -3.84
N ALA A 71 3.37 5.16 -3.16
CA ALA A 71 2.05 4.67 -3.55
C ALA A 71 1.01 5.81 -3.61
N ARG A 72 1.00 6.70 -2.61
CA ARG A 72 0.09 7.85 -2.57
C ARG A 72 0.36 8.85 -3.70
N THR A 73 1.63 9.04 -4.04
CA THR A 73 2.07 9.91 -5.13
C THR A 73 1.61 9.35 -6.48
N LEU A 74 1.79 8.06 -6.73
CA LEU A 74 1.34 7.38 -7.95
C LEU A 74 -0.17 7.50 -8.17
N TRP A 75 -0.98 7.26 -7.12
CA TRP A 75 -2.42 7.50 -7.19
C TRP A 75 -2.77 8.97 -7.44
N GLY A 76 -1.98 9.91 -6.92
CA GLY A 76 -2.12 11.34 -7.22
C GLY A 76 -1.82 11.67 -8.69
N ALA A 77 -0.76 11.09 -9.23
CA ALA A 77 -0.40 11.22 -10.64
C ALA A 77 -1.52 10.68 -11.55
N LEU A 78 -2.09 9.51 -11.22
CA LEU A 78 -3.23 8.95 -11.95
C LEU A 78 -4.45 9.88 -11.95
N ILE A 79 -4.77 10.53 -10.83
CA ILE A 79 -5.85 11.52 -10.76
C ILE A 79 -5.58 12.70 -11.70
N ASN A 80 -4.35 13.22 -11.71
CA ASN A 80 -3.97 14.35 -12.56
C ASN A 80 -4.01 13.96 -14.04
N ALA A 81 -3.47 12.80 -14.41
CA ALA A 81 -3.52 12.30 -15.78
C ALA A 81 -4.96 12.06 -16.24
N SER A 82 -5.82 11.48 -15.39
CA SER A 82 -7.25 11.30 -15.69
C SER A 82 -7.97 12.63 -15.98
N ARG A 83 -7.67 13.69 -15.20
CA ARG A 83 -8.22 15.04 -15.43
C ARG A 83 -7.70 15.64 -16.74
N SER A 84 -6.42 15.45 -17.04
CA SER A 84 -5.82 15.91 -18.29
C SER A 84 -6.44 15.21 -19.50
N LEU A 85 -6.62 13.88 -19.43
CA LEU A 85 -7.27 13.09 -20.46
C LEU A 85 -8.68 13.64 -20.72
N ALA A 86 -9.53 13.71 -19.69
CA ALA A 86 -10.90 14.21 -19.83
C ALA A 86 -10.97 15.64 -20.40
N ARG A 87 -10.06 16.53 -19.98
CA ARG A 87 -9.97 17.91 -20.51
C ARG A 87 -9.59 17.92 -21.99
N ILE A 88 -8.59 17.13 -22.37
CA ILE A 88 -8.13 17.03 -23.77
C ILE A 88 -9.23 16.43 -24.62
N THR A 89 -9.82 15.29 -24.23
CA THR A 89 -10.95 14.67 -24.94
C THR A 89 -12.07 15.67 -25.17
N ARG A 90 -12.48 16.42 -24.14
CA ARG A 90 -13.51 17.45 -24.27
C ARG A 90 -13.11 18.57 -25.24
N SER A 91 -11.84 18.96 -25.26
CA SER A 91 -11.36 20.01 -26.17
C SER A 91 -11.33 19.54 -27.62
N LEU A 92 -10.96 18.29 -27.87
CA LEU A 92 -10.88 17.70 -29.21
C LEU A 92 -12.27 17.45 -29.80
N THR A 93 -13.21 17.00 -28.98
CA THR A 93 -14.59 16.66 -29.38
C THR A 93 -15.57 17.83 -29.39
N LYS A 94 -15.08 19.09 -29.32
CA LYS A 94 -15.96 20.25 -29.12
C LYS A 94 -16.71 20.62 -30.39
N GLY A 95 -18.05 20.55 -30.35
CA GLY A 95 -18.91 20.99 -31.45
C GLY A 95 -19.29 19.88 -32.44
N GLU A 96 -18.81 18.66 -32.22
CA GLU A 96 -19.15 17.49 -33.02
C GLU A 96 -20.22 16.65 -32.32
N PRO A 97 -21.33 16.28 -33.00
CA PRO A 97 -22.34 15.38 -32.46
C PRO A 97 -21.76 14.04 -31.99
N GLU A 98 -20.95 13.40 -32.84
CA GLU A 98 -20.24 12.13 -32.56
C GLU A 98 -19.15 12.30 -31.49
N GLY A 99 -18.60 13.50 -31.35
CA GLY A 99 -17.65 13.83 -30.29
C GLY A 99 -18.23 13.66 -28.88
N SER A 100 -19.56 13.74 -28.72
CA SER A 100 -20.21 13.48 -27.44
C SER A 100 -20.10 12.01 -27.01
N GLU A 101 -20.30 11.07 -27.94
CA GLU A 101 -20.22 9.63 -27.67
C GLU A 101 -18.79 9.19 -27.42
N MET A 102 -17.84 9.61 -28.27
CA MET A 102 -16.42 9.32 -28.09
C MET A 102 -15.94 9.76 -26.69
N ARG A 103 -16.31 10.98 -26.28
CA ARG A 103 -15.97 11.52 -24.96
C ARG A 103 -16.59 10.69 -23.84
N HIS A 104 -17.85 10.31 -23.96
CA HIS A 104 -18.53 9.48 -22.97
C HIS A 104 -17.82 8.13 -22.80
N ASN A 105 -17.53 7.46 -23.91
CA ASN A 105 -16.88 6.15 -23.95
C ASN A 105 -15.48 6.18 -23.33
N ILE A 106 -14.66 7.19 -23.65
CA ILE A 106 -13.32 7.36 -23.06
C ILE A 106 -13.39 7.60 -21.56
N ILE A 107 -14.31 8.47 -21.10
CA ILE A 107 -14.45 8.77 -19.68
C ILE A 107 -14.88 7.54 -18.90
N LEU A 108 -15.87 6.77 -19.38
CA LEU A 108 -16.30 5.54 -18.71
C LEU A 108 -15.18 4.50 -18.64
N ARG A 109 -14.41 4.33 -19.72
CA ARG A 109 -13.22 3.44 -19.72
C ARG A 109 -12.14 3.92 -18.76
N GLN A 110 -11.91 5.22 -18.63
CA GLN A 110 -10.96 5.76 -17.65
C GLN A 110 -11.43 5.54 -16.19
N ILE A 111 -12.73 5.64 -15.94
CA ILE A 111 -13.30 5.31 -14.62
C ILE A 111 -13.16 3.80 -14.36
N ALA A 112 -13.53 2.96 -15.33
CA ALA A 112 -13.37 1.52 -15.26
C ALA A 112 -11.91 1.12 -15.04
N PHE A 113 -10.96 1.80 -15.68
CA PHE A 113 -9.51 1.62 -15.48
C PHE A 113 -9.12 1.82 -14.02
N ALA A 114 -9.54 2.94 -13.41
CA ALA A 114 -9.21 3.23 -12.01
C ALA A 114 -9.79 2.18 -11.05
N HIS A 115 -11.00 1.69 -11.33
CA HIS A 115 -11.62 0.61 -10.56
C HIS A 115 -10.94 -0.74 -10.80
N SER A 116 -10.52 -1.03 -12.02
CA SER A 116 -9.76 -2.23 -12.39
C SER A 116 -8.42 -2.26 -11.66
N MET A 117 -7.67 -1.16 -11.66
CA MET A 117 -6.43 -0.99 -10.90
C MET A 117 -6.63 -1.22 -9.40
N ARG A 118 -7.70 -0.66 -8.85
CA ARG A 118 -8.07 -0.85 -7.44
C ARG A 118 -8.30 -2.33 -7.12
N CYS A 119 -9.04 -3.05 -7.97
CA CYS A 119 -9.30 -4.48 -7.81
C CYS A 119 -8.02 -5.31 -7.94
N GLN A 120 -7.21 -5.06 -8.98
CA GLN A 120 -5.94 -5.73 -9.24
C GLN A 120 -4.98 -5.61 -8.05
N LEU A 121 -4.80 -4.40 -7.50
CA LEU A 121 -3.95 -4.17 -6.33
C LEU A 121 -4.47 -4.85 -5.05
N ARG A 122 -5.77 -5.19 -5.01
CA ARG A 122 -6.41 -5.97 -3.94
C ARG A 122 -6.53 -7.46 -4.24
N ARG A 123 -6.08 -7.93 -5.42
CA ARG A 123 -6.27 -9.30 -5.91
C ARG A 123 -7.74 -9.71 -5.97
N GLN A 124 -8.58 -8.81 -6.46
CA GLN A 124 -10.01 -9.00 -6.67
C GLN A 124 -10.32 -8.98 -8.17
N SER A 125 -11.37 -9.69 -8.59
CA SER A 125 -11.85 -9.61 -9.97
C SER A 125 -12.39 -8.20 -10.27
N PRO A 126 -12.05 -7.59 -11.41
CA PRO A 126 -12.59 -6.30 -11.81
C PRO A 126 -13.90 -6.40 -12.63
N TYR A 127 -14.33 -7.61 -13.00
CA TYR A 127 -15.40 -7.84 -13.98
C TYR A 127 -16.70 -7.07 -13.71
N GLU A 128 -17.32 -7.30 -12.54
CA GLU A 128 -18.60 -6.67 -12.18
C GLU A 128 -18.50 -5.14 -12.15
N GLU A 129 -17.35 -4.64 -11.72
CA GLU A 129 -17.12 -3.21 -11.56
C GLU A 129 -16.93 -2.53 -12.92
N ILE A 130 -16.22 -3.17 -13.86
CA ILE A 130 -16.10 -2.71 -15.25
C ILE A 130 -17.47 -2.79 -15.93
N GLY A 131 -18.16 -3.91 -15.80
CA GLY A 131 -19.47 -4.14 -16.41
C GLY A 131 -20.51 -3.09 -16.02
N ARG A 132 -20.54 -2.72 -14.73
CA ARG A 132 -21.44 -1.66 -14.22
C ARG A 132 -21.13 -0.27 -14.79
N ILE A 133 -19.88 0.00 -15.14
CA ILE A 133 -19.42 1.35 -15.50
C ILE A 133 -19.36 1.55 -17.01
N ALA A 134 -18.83 0.58 -17.75
CA ALA A 134 -18.52 0.71 -19.16
C ALA A 134 -19.25 -0.31 -20.07
N GLY A 135 -20.06 -1.20 -19.50
CA GLY A 135 -20.76 -2.25 -20.25
C GLY A 135 -20.10 -3.62 -20.12
N THR A 136 -20.89 -4.68 -20.32
CA THR A 136 -20.44 -6.08 -20.22
C THR A 136 -19.50 -6.47 -21.35
N ASP A 137 -19.69 -5.91 -22.54
CA ASP A 137 -18.80 -6.03 -23.70
C ASP A 137 -17.37 -5.55 -23.38
N VAL A 138 -17.25 -4.38 -22.76
CA VAL A 138 -15.96 -3.85 -22.31
C VAL A 138 -15.37 -4.69 -21.18
N ALA A 139 -16.21 -5.21 -20.28
CA ALA A 139 -15.76 -6.09 -19.21
C ALA A 139 -15.19 -7.40 -19.74
N ASP A 140 -15.89 -8.06 -20.68
CA ASP A 140 -15.46 -9.30 -21.33
C ASP A 140 -14.13 -9.09 -22.07
N MET A 141 -14.00 -7.99 -22.83
CA MET A 141 -12.76 -7.63 -23.51
C MET A 141 -11.60 -7.42 -22.52
N ALA A 142 -11.85 -6.71 -21.40
CA ALA A 142 -10.81 -6.39 -20.44
C ALA A 142 -10.30 -7.63 -19.69
N VAL A 143 -11.21 -8.50 -19.24
CA VAL A 143 -10.82 -9.70 -18.47
C VAL A 143 -10.25 -10.81 -19.35
N ALA A 144 -10.46 -10.77 -20.66
CA ALA A 144 -9.81 -11.67 -21.60
C ALA A 144 -8.28 -11.44 -21.69
N ARG A 145 -7.79 -10.26 -21.30
CA ARG A 145 -6.36 -9.95 -21.24
C ARG A 145 -5.78 -10.26 -19.85
N LEU A 146 -4.49 -10.56 -19.80
CA LEU A 146 -3.77 -10.85 -18.56
C LEU A 146 -3.80 -9.66 -17.57
N ASN A 147 -3.82 -8.44 -18.09
CA ASN A 147 -3.90 -7.20 -17.33
C ASN A 147 -5.13 -6.39 -17.78
N PRO A 148 -6.27 -6.51 -17.09
CA PRO A 148 -7.50 -5.84 -17.48
C PRO A 148 -7.41 -4.31 -17.44
N ALA A 149 -6.61 -3.74 -16.53
CA ALA A 149 -6.40 -2.30 -16.49
C ALA A 149 -5.63 -1.83 -17.74
N ASN A 150 -4.54 -2.51 -18.10
CA ASN A 150 -3.80 -2.17 -19.32
C ASN A 150 -4.65 -2.34 -20.59
N ALA A 151 -5.52 -3.36 -20.63
CA ALA A 151 -6.45 -3.57 -21.74
C ALA A 151 -7.41 -2.39 -21.94
N LEU A 152 -7.93 -1.81 -20.85
CA LEU A 152 -8.77 -0.61 -20.92
C LEU A 152 -7.99 0.62 -21.42
N LEU A 153 -6.70 0.71 -21.10
CA LEU A 153 -5.84 1.80 -21.59
C LEU A 153 -5.54 1.65 -23.09
N GLU A 154 -5.26 0.42 -23.54
CA GLU A 154 -5.11 0.06 -24.95
C GLU A 154 -6.38 0.38 -25.75
N ASP A 155 -7.56 0.06 -25.19
CA ASP A 155 -8.86 0.36 -25.80
C ASP A 155 -9.12 1.86 -25.91
N ILE A 156 -8.76 2.66 -24.90
CA ILE A 156 -8.79 4.13 -25.00
C ILE A 156 -7.88 4.62 -26.13
N SER A 157 -6.66 4.10 -26.25
CA SER A 157 -5.73 4.46 -27.33
C SER A 157 -6.31 4.09 -28.71
N GLY A 158 -6.98 2.94 -28.81
CA GLY A 158 -7.68 2.50 -30.03
C GLY A 158 -8.77 3.49 -30.48
N ILE A 159 -9.62 3.96 -29.57
CA ILE A 159 -10.66 4.96 -29.89
C ILE A 159 -10.05 6.25 -30.47
N TYR A 160 -8.87 6.64 -29.98
CA TYR A 160 -8.15 7.80 -30.50
C TYR A 160 -7.49 7.53 -31.85
N ALA A 161 -6.96 6.32 -32.06
CA ALA A 161 -6.42 5.89 -33.35
C ALA A 161 -7.50 5.88 -34.45
N ASP A 162 -8.71 5.41 -34.13
CA ASP A 162 -9.85 5.44 -35.05
C ASP A 162 -10.25 6.88 -35.40
N ALA A 163 -10.29 7.77 -34.41
CA ALA A 163 -10.56 9.19 -34.63
C ALA A 163 -9.50 9.87 -35.52
N LEU A 164 -8.23 9.43 -35.44
CA LEU A 164 -7.17 9.91 -36.34
C LEU A 164 -7.38 9.39 -37.76
N ALA A 165 -7.70 8.11 -37.92
CA ALA A 165 -7.95 7.48 -39.22
C ALA A 165 -9.16 8.13 -39.95
N GLU A 166 -10.16 8.56 -39.18
CA GLU A 166 -11.34 9.27 -39.67
C GLU A 166 -11.11 10.78 -39.88
N GLY A 167 -9.93 11.30 -39.54
CA GLY A 167 -9.60 12.72 -39.69
C GLY A 167 -10.28 13.65 -38.69
N ARG A 168 -10.92 13.10 -37.62
CA ARG A 168 -11.54 13.88 -36.53
C ARG A 168 -10.50 14.53 -35.62
N ILE A 169 -9.29 13.97 -35.57
CA ILE A 169 -8.15 14.56 -34.87
C ILE A 169 -6.90 14.56 -35.77
N THR A 170 -5.90 15.36 -35.41
CA THR A 170 -4.60 15.43 -36.09
C THR A 170 -3.54 14.60 -35.35
N GLU A 171 -2.44 14.29 -36.04
CA GLU A 171 -1.28 13.59 -35.45
C GLU A 171 -0.72 14.30 -34.21
N ILE A 172 -0.73 15.64 -34.20
CA ILE A 172 -0.26 16.44 -33.07
C ILE A 172 -1.21 16.27 -31.86
N GLN A 173 -2.52 16.18 -32.11
CA GLN A 173 -3.51 15.93 -31.07
C GLN A 173 -3.39 14.49 -30.54
N GLN A 174 -3.20 13.50 -31.43
CA GLN A 174 -2.93 12.12 -31.05
C GLN A 174 -1.69 12.01 -30.15
N ALA A 175 -0.57 12.60 -30.56
CA ALA A 175 0.66 12.62 -29.76
C ALA A 175 0.48 13.31 -28.40
N THR A 176 -0.42 14.30 -28.31
CA THR A 176 -0.74 14.96 -27.04
C THR A 176 -1.53 14.07 -26.10
N VAL A 177 -2.48 13.30 -26.63
CA VAL A 177 -3.21 12.29 -25.87
C VAL A 177 -2.30 11.17 -25.41
N GLU A 178 -1.46 10.64 -26.31
CA GLU A 178 -0.57 9.52 -26.02
C GLU A 178 0.39 9.83 -24.87
N ARG A 179 0.90 11.07 -24.78
CA ARG A 179 1.69 11.51 -23.61
C ARG A 179 0.95 11.34 -22.28
N VAL A 180 -0.36 11.60 -22.25
CA VAL A 180 -1.18 11.40 -21.04
C VAL A 180 -1.42 9.92 -20.78
N LEU A 181 -1.58 9.10 -21.82
CA LEU A 181 -1.72 7.65 -21.66
C LEU A 181 -0.42 7.03 -21.12
N ILE A 182 0.74 7.51 -21.58
CA ILE A 182 2.06 7.14 -21.03
C ILE A 182 2.16 7.50 -19.54
N ASP A 183 1.68 8.67 -19.12
CA ASP A 183 1.64 9.04 -17.70
C ASP A 183 0.77 8.09 -16.86
N ILE A 184 -0.37 7.66 -17.42
CA ILE A 184 -1.25 6.67 -16.78
C ILE A 184 -0.54 5.30 -16.67
N ALA A 185 0.10 4.85 -17.76
CA ALA A 185 0.85 3.59 -17.79
C ALA A 185 2.02 3.59 -16.80
N ASN A 186 2.75 4.70 -16.69
CA ASN A 186 3.83 4.87 -15.72
C ASN A 186 3.31 4.79 -14.27
N ALA A 187 2.17 5.42 -13.99
CA ALA A 187 1.53 5.32 -12.68
C ALA A 187 1.09 3.89 -12.37
N GLN A 188 0.51 3.18 -13.35
CA GLN A 188 0.16 1.77 -13.25
C GLN A 188 1.37 0.89 -12.93
N GLY A 189 2.43 0.96 -13.76
CA GLY A 189 3.64 0.16 -13.55
C GLY A 189 4.30 0.43 -12.19
N GLY A 190 4.30 1.69 -11.75
CA GLY A 190 4.75 2.06 -10.40
C GLY A 190 3.92 1.38 -9.29
N MET A 191 2.60 1.37 -9.42
CA MET A 191 1.71 0.72 -8.43
C MET A 191 1.89 -0.80 -8.42
N GLU A 192 2.07 -1.42 -9.59
CA GLU A 192 2.36 -2.85 -9.73
C GLU A 192 3.71 -3.21 -9.10
N ARG A 193 4.76 -2.40 -9.32
CA ARG A 193 6.06 -2.56 -8.65
C ARG A 193 5.92 -2.46 -7.13
N ILE A 194 5.16 -1.48 -6.63
CA ILE A 194 4.88 -1.35 -5.18
C ILE A 194 4.02 -2.50 -4.64
N LYS A 195 3.22 -3.17 -5.47
CA LYS A 195 2.49 -4.37 -5.03
C LYS A 195 3.41 -5.60 -4.96
N ASN A 196 4.26 -5.76 -5.97
CA ASN A 196 4.96 -7.03 -6.24
C ASN A 196 6.38 -7.10 -5.66
N THR A 197 7.01 -5.95 -5.32
CA THR A 197 8.39 -5.93 -4.82
C THR A 197 8.43 -5.61 -3.32
N PRO A 198 8.14 -6.53 -2.40
CA PRO A 198 8.11 -6.24 -0.95
C PRO A 198 9.45 -5.72 -0.43
N LEU A 199 9.45 -5.17 0.80
CA LEU A 199 10.70 -4.76 1.45
C LEU A 199 11.69 -5.93 1.52
N PRO A 200 13.00 -5.69 1.27
CA PRO A 200 14.01 -6.75 1.34
C PRO A 200 13.97 -7.48 2.68
N ASN A 201 14.29 -8.77 2.66
CA ASN A 201 14.16 -9.63 3.83
C ASN A 201 14.92 -9.11 5.05
N GLY A 202 16.08 -8.46 4.88
CA GLY A 202 16.83 -7.85 5.99
C GLY A 202 16.01 -6.81 6.78
N PHE A 203 15.25 -5.96 6.10
CA PHE A 203 14.39 -4.95 6.74
C PHE A 203 13.14 -5.53 7.40
N ARG A 204 12.82 -6.80 7.16
CA ARG A 204 11.69 -7.50 7.78
C ARG A 204 12.14 -8.44 8.90
N PHE A 205 13.20 -9.21 8.65
CA PHE A 205 13.69 -10.27 9.52
C PHE A 205 14.42 -9.72 10.74
N PHE A 206 15.44 -8.88 10.55
CA PHE A 206 16.27 -8.41 11.66
C PHE A 206 15.48 -7.61 12.70
N PRO A 207 14.63 -6.62 12.33
CA PRO A 207 13.82 -5.92 13.32
C PRO A 207 12.92 -6.87 14.11
N ASN A 208 12.27 -7.83 13.45
CA ASN A 208 11.42 -8.80 14.13
C ASN A 208 12.22 -9.69 15.09
N LEU A 209 13.41 -10.16 14.68
CA LEU A 209 14.27 -10.99 15.51
C LEU A 209 14.76 -10.22 16.74
N PHE A 210 15.32 -9.03 16.54
CA PHE A 210 15.85 -8.21 17.64
C PHE A 210 14.76 -7.77 18.61
N THR A 211 13.58 -7.37 18.12
CA THR A 211 12.44 -7.05 18.99
C THR A 211 12.04 -8.26 19.83
N ARG A 212 11.92 -9.46 19.25
CA ARG A 212 11.55 -10.67 19.99
C ARG A 212 12.60 -11.05 21.04
N VAL A 213 13.88 -11.06 20.65
CA VAL A 213 14.98 -11.37 21.57
C VAL A 213 15.01 -10.38 22.72
N PHE A 214 14.84 -9.09 22.44
CA PHE A 214 14.80 -8.06 23.48
C PHE A 214 13.63 -8.22 24.44
N CYS A 215 12.40 -8.43 23.95
CA CYS A 215 11.24 -8.59 24.82
C CYS A 215 11.39 -9.82 25.74
N VAL A 216 12.04 -10.89 25.28
CA VAL A 216 12.33 -12.08 26.11
C VAL A 216 13.41 -11.80 27.17
N LEU A 217 14.45 -11.02 26.81
CA LEU A 217 15.55 -10.69 27.71
C LEU A 217 15.22 -9.56 28.70
N LEU A 218 14.25 -8.71 28.36
CA LEU A 218 13.88 -7.52 29.12
C LEU A 218 13.52 -7.81 30.60
N PRO A 219 12.63 -8.78 30.94
CA PRO A 219 12.32 -9.05 32.33
C PRO A 219 13.53 -9.56 33.11
N ILE A 220 14.40 -10.37 32.50
CA ILE A 220 15.61 -10.90 33.14
C ILE A 220 16.55 -9.75 33.53
N ALA A 221 16.64 -8.71 32.70
CA ALA A 221 17.50 -7.58 32.97
C ALA A 221 16.90 -6.56 33.96
N LEU A 222 15.57 -6.52 34.09
CA LEU A 222 14.89 -5.58 34.97
C LEU A 222 14.57 -6.18 36.34
N VAL A 223 14.54 -7.51 36.48
CA VAL A 223 14.04 -8.19 37.69
C VAL A 223 14.79 -7.82 38.97
N GLU A 224 16.12 -7.69 38.92
CA GLU A 224 16.93 -7.26 40.07
C GLU A 224 16.57 -5.83 40.53
N SER A 225 16.15 -4.97 39.59
CA SER A 225 15.85 -3.56 39.87
C SER A 225 14.39 -3.29 40.23
N LEU A 226 13.44 -4.03 39.63
CA LEU A 226 12.00 -3.80 39.77
C LEU A 226 11.30 -4.81 40.68
N GLY A 227 11.90 -5.98 40.93
CA GLY A 227 11.30 -7.03 41.76
C GLY A 227 9.87 -7.39 41.33
N LEU A 228 8.90 -7.26 42.23
CA LEU A 228 7.48 -7.53 41.95
C LEU A 228 6.86 -6.63 40.87
N ALA A 229 7.44 -5.47 40.59
CA ALA A 229 6.95 -4.55 39.55
C ALA A 229 7.41 -4.94 38.14
N THR A 230 8.28 -5.94 38.00
CA THR A 230 8.89 -6.35 36.72
C THR A 230 7.86 -6.69 35.63
N PRO A 231 6.76 -7.45 35.90
CA PRO A 231 5.77 -7.75 34.87
C PRO A 231 5.05 -6.53 34.34
N ILE A 232 4.81 -5.52 35.18
CA ILE A 232 4.16 -4.28 34.75
C ILE A 232 5.13 -3.42 33.94
N GLY A 233 6.38 -3.28 34.42
CA GLY A 233 7.40 -2.46 33.75
C GLY A 233 7.85 -3.04 32.42
N SER A 234 8.11 -4.35 32.35
CA SER A 234 8.55 -5.05 31.14
C SER A 234 7.46 -5.05 30.07
N THR A 235 6.22 -5.42 30.43
CA THR A 235 5.08 -5.43 29.49
C THR A 235 4.69 -4.04 28.97
N LEU A 236 5.02 -2.95 29.68
CA LEU A 236 4.79 -1.59 29.19
C LEU A 236 5.82 -1.15 28.13
N ILE A 237 7.03 -1.71 28.20
CA ILE A 237 8.14 -1.40 27.31
C ILE A 237 8.17 -2.33 26.08
N GLY A 238 7.85 -3.62 26.27
CA GLY A 238 7.83 -4.66 25.23
C GLY A 238 6.59 -4.64 24.36
#